data_AF-A0AAU2NJY1-F1
#
_entry.id   AF-A0AAU2NJY1-F1
#
_cell.length_a   1.000
_cell.length_b   1.000
_cell.length_c   1.000
_cell.angle_alpha   90.00
_cell.angle_beta   90.00
_cell.angle_gamma   90.00
#
_symmetry.space_group_name_H-M   'P 1'
#
loop_
_entity.id
_entity.type
_entity.pdbx_description
1 polymer ?
#
loop_
_entity_poly.entity_id
_entity_poly.type
_entity_poly.pdbx_seq_one_letter_code
_entity_poly.pdbx_strand_id
1 'polypeptide(L)' 'MWLFVPDRPNVVGDLRIGYLSRNGERVVLKNCSRILAEFVRTIRQLEDDFVARSGSQRAEGGA' A
#
# COMPACT_ATOMS: atom_id res chain seq x y z
N MET A 1 -9.68 -8.20 13.06
CA MET A 1 -8.90 -7.09 12.46
C MET A 1 -9.36 -6.92 11.02
N TRP A 2 -9.57 -5.68 10.57
CA TRP A 2 -9.89 -5.39 9.16
C TRP A 2 -8.59 -5.24 8.37
N LEU A 3 -8.52 -5.89 7.21
CA LEU A 3 -7.40 -5.78 6.28
C LEU A 3 -7.84 -4.99 5.06
N PHE A 4 -7.14 -3.92 4.74
CA PHE A 4 -7.36 -3.18 3.51
C PHE A 4 -6.73 -3.90 2.33
N VAL A 5 -7.54 -4.24 1.34
CA VAL A 5 -7.10 -4.80 0.06
C VAL A 5 -7.20 -3.69 -0.98
N PRO A 6 -6.05 -3.17 -1.47
CA PRO A 6 -6.04 -2.09 -2.44
C PRO A 6 -6.58 -2.55 -3.79
N ASP A 7 -6.97 -1.57 -4.60
CA ASP A 7 -7.59 -1.79 -5.92
C ASP A 7 -6.80 -2.83 -6.74
N ARG A 8 -7.47 -3.92 -7.14
CA ARG A 8 -6.97 -4.81 -8.19
C ARG A 8 -7.73 -4.51 -9.49
N PRO A 9 -7.06 -4.52 -10.66
CA PRO A 9 -7.78 -4.44 -11.91
C PRO A 9 -8.77 -5.62 -11.99
N ASN A 10 -10.04 -5.33 -12.25
CA ASN A 10 -11.00 -6.38 -12.58
C ASN A 10 -10.68 -6.90 -14.01
N VAL A 11 -11.16 -8.08 -14.36
CA VAL A 11 -10.94 -8.73 -15.68
C VAL A 11 -11.54 -7.90 -16.85
N VAL A 12 -12.42 -6.95 -16.53
CA VAL A 12 -13.10 -6.03 -17.44
C VAL A 12 -12.42 -4.64 -17.47
N GLY A 13 -11.28 -4.46 -16.80
CA GLY A 13 -10.47 -3.23 -16.82
C GLY A 13 -11.05 -2.01 -16.08
N ASP A 14 -12.37 -1.95 -15.80
CA ASP A 14 -13.03 -0.65 -15.58
C ASP A 14 -13.19 -0.17 -14.14
N LEU A 15 -13.06 -1.04 -13.12
CA LEU A 15 -13.32 -0.61 -11.73
C LEU A 15 -12.20 -1.02 -10.78
N ARG A 16 -11.36 -0.04 -10.46
CA ARG A 16 -10.39 -0.07 -9.35
C ARG A 16 -11.12 0.27 -8.05
N ILE A 17 -11.70 -0.73 -7.38
CA ILE A 17 -12.33 -0.53 -6.06
C ILE A 17 -11.76 -1.51 -5.04
N GLY A 18 -11.02 -0.97 -4.08
CA GLY A 18 -10.51 -1.65 -2.90
C GLY A 18 -11.60 -1.89 -1.86
N TYR A 19 -11.32 -2.83 -0.96
CA TYR A 19 -12.26 -3.25 0.07
C TYR A 19 -11.56 -3.56 1.38
N LEU A 20 -12.31 -3.50 2.47
CA LEU A 20 -11.89 -4.07 3.75
C LEU A 20 -12.32 -5.53 3.82
N SER A 21 -11.46 -6.40 4.34
CA SER A 21 -11.78 -7.79 4.59
C SER A 21 -11.59 -8.18 6.06
N ARG A 22 -12.54 -8.95 6.59
CA ARG A 22 -12.48 -9.53 7.93
C ARG A 22 -13.28 -10.83 7.94
N ASN A 23 -12.65 -11.95 8.32
CA ASN A 23 -13.33 -13.24 8.50
C ASN A 23 -14.21 -13.68 7.31
N GLY A 24 -13.79 -13.41 6.07
CA GLY A 24 -14.56 -13.72 4.86
C GLY A 24 -15.55 -12.63 4.43
N GLU A 25 -15.87 -11.67 5.29
CA GLU A 25 -16.66 -10.49 4.93
C GLU A 25 -15.84 -9.49 4.10
N ARG A 26 -16.54 -8.75 3.23
CA ARG A 26 -15.96 -7.71 2.37
C ARG A 26 -16.81 -6.45 2.38
N VAL A 27 -16.18 -5.31 2.64
CA VAL A 27 -16.81 -3.98 2.59
C VAL A 27 -16.12 -3.15 1.52
N VAL A 28 -16.85 -2.86 0.44
CA VAL A 28 -16.34 -2.13 -0.73
C VAL A 28 -16.23 -0.63 -0.42
N LEU A 29 -15.07 -0.04 -0.66
CA LEU A 29 -14.78 1.37 -0.36
C LEU A 29 -14.93 2.26 -1.61
N LYS A 30 -16.16 2.41 -2.11
CA LYS A 30 -16.44 3.09 -3.40
C LYS A 30 -15.85 4.50 -3.52
N ASN A 31 -15.89 5.28 -2.44
CA ASN A 31 -15.53 6.70 -2.49
C ASN A 31 -14.11 7.00 -1.98
N CYS A 32 -13.49 6.07 -1.25
CA CYS A 32 -12.22 6.29 -0.57
C CYS A 32 -11.13 5.24 -0.84
N SER A 33 -11.40 4.20 -1.65
CA SER A 33 -10.38 3.18 -1.93
C SER A 33 -9.13 3.79 -2.57
N ARG A 34 -9.29 4.72 -3.53
CA ARG A 34 -8.18 5.35 -4.24
C ARG A 34 -7.28 6.14 -3.30
N ILE A 35 -7.84 7.04 -2.50
CA ILE A 35 -7.06 7.88 -1.57
C ILE A 35 -6.35 7.03 -0.51
N LEU A 36 -7.00 5.97 -0.02
CA LEU A 36 -6.37 5.03 0.91
C LEU A 36 -5.25 4.23 0.24
N ALA A 37 -5.43 3.79 -1.01
CA ALA A 37 -4.39 3.09 -1.75
C ALA A 37 -3.17 4.00 -2.03
N GLU A 38 -3.39 5.27 -2.38
CA GLU A 38 -2.34 6.26 -2.54
C GLU A 38 -1.61 6.52 -1.22
N PHE A 39 -2.35 6.73 -0.12
CA PHE A 39 -1.77 6.93 1.20
C PHE A 39 -0.87 5.75 1.63
N VAL A 40 -1.35 4.52 1.48
CA VAL A 40 -0.57 3.30 1.81
C VAL A 40 0.67 3.18 0.91
N ARG A 41 0.57 3.53 -0.38
CA ARG A 41 1.74 3.56 -1.28
C ARG A 41 2.77 4.59 -0.82
N THR A 42 2.34 5.78 -0.44
CA THR A 42 3.24 6.84 0.07
C THR A 42 3.96 6.39 1.34
N ILE A 43 3.26 5.76 2.28
CA ILE A 43 3.89 5.22 3.49
C ILE A 43 4.99 4.21 3.13
N ARG A 44 4.68 3.24 2.26
CA ARG A 44 5.67 2.23 1.84
C ARG A 44 6.88 2.85 1.17
N GLN A 45 6.66 3.85 0.30
CA GLN A 45 7.78 4.55 -0.33
C GLN A 45 8.66 5.24 0.71
N LEU A 46 8.06 5.88 1.73
CA LEU A 46 8.82 6.51 2.82
C LEU A 46 9.59 5.48 3.66
N GLU A 47 8.99 4.33 3.93
CA GLU A 47 9.65 3.21 4.62
C GLU A 47 10.84 2.69 3.81
N ASP A 48 10.66 2.46 2.51
CA ASP A 48 11.70 1.99 1.60
C ASP A 48 12.84 3.01 1.47
N ASP A 49 12.51 4.30 1.32
CA ASP A 49 13.49 5.39 1.26
C ASP A 49 14.29 5.51 2.56
N PHE A 50 13.63 5.33 3.70
CA PHE A 50 14.29 5.33 5.01
C PHE A 50 15.27 4.17 5.12
N VAL A 51 14.84 2.95 4.78
CA VAL A 51 15.70 1.75 4.79
C VAL A 51 16.90 1.93 3.86
N ALA A 52 16.69 2.45 2.65
CA ALA A 52 17.75 2.70 1.69
C ALA A 52 18.82 3.66 2.26
N ARG A 53 18.39 4.78 2.88
CA ARG A 53 19.30 5.76 3.48
C ARG A 53 20.04 5.21 4.70
N SER A 54 19.36 4.46 5.57
CA SER A 54 19.99 3.81 6.73
C SER A 54 20.97 2.70 6.33
N GLY A 55 20.71 2.01 5.22
CA GLY A 55 21.64 1.04 4.64
C GLY A 55 22.91 1.68 4.09
N SER A 56 22.79 2.82 3.39
CA SER A 56 23.92 3.57 2.85
C SER A 56 24.87 4.12 3.92
N GLN A 57 24.36 4.53 5.10
CA GLN A 57 25.22 5.01 6.20
C GLN A 57 26.19 3.95 6.76
N ARG A 58 25.94 2.65 6.53
CA ARG A 58 26.88 1.59 6.95
C ARG A 58 27.99 1.31 5.94
N ALA A 59 27.86 1.76 4.69
CA ALA A 59 28.82 1.46 3.63
C ALA A 59 29.96 2.48 3.53
N GLU A 60 29.78 3.70 4.03
CA GLU A 60 30.77 4.80 3.87
C GLU A 60 31.75 4.93 5.06
N GLY A 61 31.71 4.02 6.04
CA GLY A 61 32.57 4.03 7.23
C GLY A 61 33.76 3.08 7.21
N GLY A 62 34.09 2.47 6.06
CA GLY A 62 35.15 1.47 5.94
C GLY A 62 36.08 1.74 4.76
N ALA A 63 36.99 2.70 4.93
CA ALA A 63 38.19 2.88 4.11
C ALA A 63 39.30 3.50 4.96
#